data_AF-A0A2S2N803-F1
#
_entry.id   AF-A0A2S2N803-F1
#
_cell.length_a   1.000
_cell.length_b   1.000
_cell.length_c   1.000
_cell.angle_alpha   90.00
_cell.angle_beta   90.00
_cell.angle_gamma   90.00
#
_symmetry.space_group_name_H-M   'P 1'
#
loop_
_entity.id
_entity.type
_entity.pdbx_description
1 polymer ?
#
loop_
_entity_poly.entity_id
_entity_poly.type
_entity_poly.pdbx_seq_one_letter_code
_entity_poly.pdbx_strand_id
1 'polypeptide(L)'
;ERVQLIESSRKNNARIFFGKANEVKHGFKRKTSMVRGENGTLLTDNGKIADEFKKMFNTLLNQPSERTIIEERATVEQNIEPPSRAEAGIEMLKSGKAAGEDEIINSECLKKGGQQLINQLHNLLTKVWEHEEIPRS
;
A
#
# COMPACT_ATOMS: atom_id res chain seq x y z
N GLU A 1 27.95 18.82 16.69
CA GLU A 1 26.49 18.54 16.78
C GLU A 1 25.98 17.51 15.76
N ARG A 2 25.92 17.78 14.45
CA ARG A 2 25.35 16.83 13.46
C ARG A 2 25.97 15.43 13.44
N VAL A 3 27.30 15.32 13.52
CA VAL A 3 28.00 14.03 13.53
C VAL A 3 27.78 13.26 14.83
N GLN A 4 27.69 13.96 15.97
CA GLN A 4 27.41 13.35 17.27
C GLN A 4 25.99 12.75 17.32
N LEU A 5 24.99 13.43 16.74
CA LEU A 5 23.62 12.91 16.62
C LEU A 5 23.54 11.63 15.75
N ILE A 6 24.33 11.57 14.68
CA ILE A 6 24.42 10.37 13.84
C ILE A 6 25.01 9.23 14.67
N GLU A 7 26.19 9.41 15.25
CA GLU A 7 26.85 8.36 16.03
C GLU A 7 26.02 7.88 17.24
N SER A 8 25.35 8.79 17.95
CA SER A 8 24.48 8.41 19.08
C SER A 8 23.23 7.61 18.64
N SER A 9 22.76 7.83 17.41
CA SER A 9 21.61 7.11 16.84
C SER A 9 21.97 5.72 16.29
N ARG A 10 23.26 5.40 16.17
CA ARG A 10 23.75 4.15 15.54
C ARG A 10 23.23 2.87 16.21
N LYS A 11 23.08 2.88 17.54
CA LYS A 11 22.58 1.72 18.31
C LYS A 11 21.08 1.78 18.62
N ASN A 12 20.52 2.97 18.74
CA ASN A 12 19.15 3.14 19.25
C ASN A 12 18.10 3.40 18.15
N ASN A 13 18.49 3.89 16.98
CA ASN A 13 17.55 4.20 15.91
C ASN A 13 18.21 4.15 14.54
N ALA A 14 18.21 2.95 13.94
CA ALA A 14 18.79 2.71 12.62
C ALA A 14 18.22 3.63 11.54
N ARG A 15 16.92 3.97 11.60
CA ARG A 15 16.26 4.86 10.63
C ARG A 15 16.83 6.27 10.67
N ILE A 16 17.04 6.83 11.86
CA ILE A 16 17.67 8.15 12.02
C ILE A 16 19.14 8.09 11.63
N PHE A 17 19.87 7.04 12.03
CA PHE A 17 21.28 6.85 11.67
C PHE A 17 21.47 6.85 10.15
N PHE A 18 20.80 5.93 9.43
CA PHE A 18 20.93 5.84 7.99
C PHE A 18 20.35 7.07 7.29
N GLY A 19 19.22 7.63 7.74
CA GLY A 19 18.64 8.84 7.16
C GLY A 19 19.60 10.03 7.21
N LYS A 20 20.19 10.29 8.38
CA LYS A 20 21.12 11.41 8.59
C LYS A 20 22.49 11.17 7.97
N ALA A 21 23.01 9.95 8.01
CA ALA A 21 24.23 9.59 7.28
C ALA A 21 24.06 9.78 5.77
N ASN A 22 22.88 9.46 5.23
CA ASN A 22 22.59 9.62 3.81
C ASN A 22 22.43 11.11 3.42
N GLU A 23 21.86 11.95 4.31
CA GLU A 23 21.84 13.41 4.14
C GLU A 23 23.26 14.01 4.07
N VAL A 24 24.20 13.50 4.89
CA VAL A 24 25.61 13.94 4.86
C VAL A 24 26.30 13.45 3.58
N LYS A 25 26.14 12.17 3.23
CA LYS A 25 26.76 11.56 2.05
C LYS A 25 26.34 12.25 0.74
N HIS A 26 25.07 12.59 0.62
CA HIS A 26 24.53 13.17 -0.61
C HIS A 26 24.43 14.70 -0.60
N GLY A 27 24.74 15.33 0.54
CA GLY A 27 24.59 16.76 0.74
C GLY A 27 23.13 17.22 0.76
N PHE A 28 22.94 18.51 1.03
CA PHE A 28 21.61 19.13 0.98
C PHE A 28 21.14 19.25 -0.47
N LYS A 29 20.12 18.46 -0.83
CA LYS A 29 19.39 18.63 -2.09
C LYS A 29 18.20 19.55 -1.84
N ARG A 30 18.20 20.74 -2.44
CA ARG A 30 17.03 21.64 -2.44
C ARG A 30 15.86 20.88 -3.04
N LYS A 31 14.82 20.63 -2.25
CA LYS A 31 13.54 20.16 -2.75
C LYS A 31 12.80 21.36 -3.32
N THR A 32 12.83 21.53 -4.63
CA THR A 32 11.97 22.48 -5.32
C THR A 32 10.62 21.83 -5.52
N SER A 33 9.65 22.17 -4.67
CA SER A 33 8.24 21.88 -4.92
C SER A 33 7.70 22.99 -5.80
N MET A 34 7.39 22.68 -7.06
CA MET A 34 6.77 23.61 -7.98
C MET A 34 5.63 22.92 -8.70
N VAL A 35 4.50 23.58 -8.80
CA VAL A 35 3.33 23.06 -9.52
C VAL A 35 2.94 24.07 -10.58
N ARG A 36 2.56 23.59 -11.76
CA ARG A 36 1.98 24.44 -12.79
C ARG A 36 0.49 24.58 -12.47
N GLY A 37 0.04 25.81 -12.23
CA GLY A 37 -1.37 26.10 -12.08
C GLY A 37 -2.11 26.10 -13.42
N GLU A 38 -3.44 26.11 -13.37
CA GLU A 38 -4.34 26.07 -14.54
C GLU A 38 -3.96 27.07 -15.65
N ASN A 39 -3.55 28.29 -15.28
CA ASN A 39 -3.18 29.34 -16.24
C ASN A 39 -1.73 29.22 -16.78
N GLY A 40 -1.08 28.09 -16.55
CA GLY A 40 0.31 27.86 -16.94
C GLY A 40 1.36 28.51 -16.02
N THR A 41 0.93 29.20 -14.96
CA THR A 41 1.80 29.86 -13.97
C THR A 41 2.51 28.85 -13.07
N LEU A 42 3.78 29.09 -12.77
CA LEU A 42 4.56 28.24 -11.86
C LEU A 42 4.36 28.68 -10.41
N LEU A 43 3.71 27.84 -9.61
CA LEU A 43 3.49 28.03 -8.18
C LEU A 43 4.63 27.41 -7.39
N THR A 44 5.25 28.20 -6.51
CA THR A 44 6.35 27.79 -5.63
C THR A 44 6.01 27.93 -4.14
N ASP A 45 4.93 28.65 -3.83
CA ASP A 45 4.43 28.82 -2.47
C ASP A 45 3.63 27.58 -2.04
N ASN A 46 3.93 27.05 -0.85
CA ASN A 46 3.31 25.81 -0.38
C ASN A 46 1.79 25.92 -0.18
N GLY A 47 1.29 27.09 0.24
CA GLY A 47 -0.15 27.32 0.38
C GLY A 47 -0.85 27.29 -0.97
N LYS A 48 -0.30 28.03 -1.93
CA LYS A 48 -0.82 28.05 -3.32
C LYS A 48 -0.74 26.68 -3.99
N ILE A 49 0.33 25.93 -3.76
CA ILE A 49 0.48 24.56 -4.24
C ILE A 49 -0.64 23.67 -3.66
N ALA A 50 -0.88 23.74 -2.35
CA ALA A 50 -1.93 22.95 -1.70
C ALA A 50 -3.33 23.29 -2.24
N ASP A 51 -3.62 24.58 -2.44
CA ASP A 51 -4.89 25.04 -3.01
C ASP A 51 -5.08 24.54 -4.45
N GLU A 52 -4.02 24.58 -5.26
CA GLU A 52 -4.07 24.07 -6.63
C GLU A 52 -4.29 22.55 -6.66
N PHE A 53 -3.62 21.80 -5.79
CA PHE A 53 -3.87 20.37 -5.63
C PHE A 53 -5.31 20.08 -5.22
N LYS A 54 -5.89 20.87 -4.30
CA LYS A 54 -7.28 20.72 -3.87
C LYS A 54 -8.25 20.91 -5.04
N LYS A 55 -8.02 21.92 -5.89
CA LYS A 55 -8.82 22.15 -7.09
C LYS A 55 -8.71 20.98 -8.07
N MET A 56 -7.48 20.58 -8.40
CA MET A 56 -7.24 19.46 -9.32
C MET A 56 -7.88 18.17 -8.83
N PHE A 57 -7.81 17.90 -7.52
CA PHE A 57 -8.47 16.75 -6.90
C PHE A 57 -9.99 16.80 -7.09
N ASN A 58 -10.62 17.94 -6.78
CA ASN A 58 -12.07 18.11 -6.96
C ASN A 58 -12.48 17.92 -8.43
N THR A 59 -11.73 18.52 -9.36
CA THR A 59 -12.03 18.43 -10.79
C THR A 59 -11.87 17.02 -11.33
N LEU A 60 -10.90 16.24 -10.86
CA LEU A 60 -10.64 14.89 -11.38
C LEU A 60 -11.47 13.81 -10.69
N LEU A 61 -11.66 13.91 -9.39
CA LEU A 61 -12.18 12.81 -8.57
C LEU A 61 -13.58 13.07 -8.01
N ASN A 62 -14.00 14.33 -7.91
CA ASN A 62 -15.34 14.70 -7.44
C ASN A 62 -16.25 15.13 -8.61
N GLN A 63 -16.03 14.58 -9.80
CA GLN A 63 -16.97 14.78 -10.91
C GLN A 63 -18.29 14.08 -10.58
N PRO A 64 -19.44 14.71 -10.84
CA PRO A 64 -20.71 14.01 -10.76
C PRO A 64 -20.60 12.81 -11.69
N SER A 65 -20.83 11.62 -11.15
CA SER A 65 -20.94 10.42 -11.97
C SER A 65 -22.08 10.68 -12.94
N GLU A 66 -21.77 11.01 -14.20
CA GLU A 66 -22.64 10.60 -15.29
C GLU A 66 -22.86 9.13 -15.00
N ARG A 67 -24.13 8.76 -14.82
CA ARG A 67 -24.50 7.35 -14.76
C ARG A 67 -24.16 6.83 -16.15
N THR A 68 -22.91 6.47 -16.35
CA THR A 68 -22.53 5.54 -17.39
C THR A 68 -23.42 4.36 -17.09
N ILE A 69 -24.47 4.23 -17.89
CA ILE A 69 -25.24 2.99 -17.96
C ILE A 69 -24.19 2.03 -18.48
N ILE A 70 -23.46 1.40 -17.55
CA ILE A 70 -22.66 0.25 -17.86
C ILE A 70 -23.74 -0.73 -18.28
N GLU A 71 -23.93 -0.88 -19.58
CA GLU A 71 -24.60 -2.06 -20.09
C GLU A 71 -23.84 -3.22 -19.48
N GLU A 72 -24.43 -3.84 -18.48
CA GLU A 72 -23.95 -5.06 -17.85
C GLU A 72 -24.03 -6.12 -18.94
N ARG A 73 -23.03 -6.12 -19.81
CA ARG A 73 -22.81 -7.22 -20.73
C ARG A 73 -22.53 -8.38 -19.80
N ALA A 74 -23.45 -9.35 -19.77
CA ALA A 74 -23.22 -10.64 -19.18
C ALA A 74 -21.97 -11.22 -19.84
N THR A 75 -20.81 -10.97 -19.24
CA THR A 75 -19.59 -11.66 -19.56
C THR A 75 -19.84 -13.09 -19.14
N VAL A 76 -19.67 -14.03 -20.08
CA VAL A 76 -19.63 -15.45 -19.73
C VAL A 76 -18.57 -15.57 -18.64
N GLU A 77 -18.99 -15.84 -17.41
CA GLU A 77 -18.06 -16.04 -16.30
C GLU A 77 -17.11 -17.13 -16.73
N GLN A 78 -15.82 -16.79 -16.78
CA GLN A 78 -14.81 -17.80 -17.05
C GLN A 78 -14.91 -18.82 -15.91
N ASN A 79 -15.12 -20.07 -16.28
CA ASN A 79 -15.04 -21.18 -15.33
C ASN A 79 -13.58 -21.31 -14.90
N ILE A 80 -13.23 -20.62 -13.82
CA ILE A 80 -11.90 -20.61 -13.22
C ILE A 80 -11.83 -21.81 -12.27
N GLU A 81 -10.72 -22.54 -12.32
CA GLU A 81 -10.50 -23.66 -11.42
C GLU A 81 -10.32 -23.19 -9.97
N PRO A 82 -10.71 -24.01 -8.98
CA PRO A 82 -10.48 -23.70 -7.58
C PRO A 82 -8.98 -23.48 -7.30
N PRO A 83 -8.64 -22.65 -6.30
CA PRO A 83 -7.26 -22.29 -6.02
C PRO A 83 -6.41 -23.54 -5.73
N SER A 84 -5.44 -23.82 -6.60
CA SER A 84 -4.65 -25.06 -6.53
C SER A 84 -3.54 -25.05 -5.47
N ARG A 85 -3.05 -23.86 -5.08
CA ARG A 85 -1.92 -23.75 -4.15
C ARG A 85 -1.93 -22.45 -3.33
N ALA A 86 -2.42 -22.54 -2.10
CA ALA A 86 -2.39 -21.42 -1.14
C ALA A 86 -0.95 -20.97 -0.78
N GLU A 87 0.02 -21.88 -0.88
CA GLU A 87 1.44 -21.62 -0.57
C GLU A 87 2.05 -20.49 -1.39
N ALA A 88 1.79 -20.48 -2.70
CA ALA A 88 2.33 -19.45 -3.60
C ALA A 88 1.82 -18.05 -3.22
N GLY A 89 0.54 -17.95 -2.84
CA GLY A 89 -0.04 -16.70 -2.35
C GLY A 89 0.62 -16.22 -1.05
N ILE A 90 0.86 -17.14 -0.11
CA ILE A 90 1.51 -16.83 1.17
C ILE A 90 2.96 -16.35 0.97
N GLU A 91 3.72 -16.99 0.08
CA GLU A 91 5.10 -16.60 -0.24
C GLU A 91 5.19 -15.18 -0.82
N MET A 92 4.21 -14.80 -1.67
CA MET A 92 4.13 -13.48 -2.30
C MET A 92 3.79 -12.34 -1.32
N LEU A 93 3.32 -12.63 -0.11
CA LEU A 93 2.99 -11.60 0.88
C LEU A 93 4.25 -10.79 1.27
N LYS A 94 4.12 -9.47 1.39
CA LYS A 94 5.24 -8.61 1.81
C LYS A 94 5.38 -8.62 3.32
N SER A 95 6.59 -8.92 3.81
CA SER A 95 6.96 -8.80 5.23
C SER A 95 7.16 -7.34 5.65
N GLY A 96 7.05 -7.07 6.95
CA GLY A 96 7.20 -5.76 7.57
C GLY A 96 5.96 -4.87 7.46
N LYS A 97 4.78 -5.46 7.26
CA LYS A 97 3.50 -4.75 7.28
C LYS A 97 2.96 -4.69 8.71
N ALA A 98 2.26 -3.59 9.03
CA ALA A 98 1.53 -3.49 10.29
C ALA A 98 0.44 -4.57 10.34
N ALA A 99 0.13 -5.05 11.54
CA ALA A 99 -1.01 -5.94 11.75
C ALA A 99 -2.31 -5.21 11.37
N GLY A 100 -3.32 -6.00 10.95
CA GLY A 100 -4.66 -5.48 10.69
C GLY A 100 -5.39 -5.09 11.98
N GLU A 101 -6.65 -4.73 11.83
CA GLU A 101 -7.57 -4.44 12.96
C GLU A 101 -7.77 -5.65 13.88
N ASP A 102 -7.54 -6.85 13.36
CA ASP A 102 -7.54 -8.10 14.09
C ASP A 102 -6.31 -8.30 14.99
N GLU A 103 -5.29 -7.44 14.89
CA GLU A 103 -4.01 -7.43 15.64
C GLU A 103 -3.17 -8.72 15.62
N ILE A 104 -3.70 -9.83 15.10
CA ILE A 104 -3.18 -11.18 15.35
C ILE A 104 -2.32 -11.70 14.18
N ILE A 105 -2.60 -11.31 12.93
CA ILE A 105 -1.98 -11.98 11.77
C ILE A 105 -1.22 -11.00 10.87
N ASN A 106 0.09 -10.93 11.08
CA ASN A 106 1.03 -10.38 10.10
C ASN A 106 1.48 -11.45 9.09
N SER A 107 1.95 -11.00 7.93
CA SER A 107 2.42 -11.88 6.85
C SER A 107 3.49 -12.88 7.29
N GLU A 108 4.30 -12.54 8.29
CA GLU A 108 5.35 -13.40 8.84
C GLU A 108 4.77 -14.61 9.59
N CYS A 109 3.65 -14.44 10.29
CA CYS A 109 2.95 -15.54 10.95
C CYS A 109 2.41 -16.52 9.91
N LEU A 110 1.82 -16.04 8.82
CA LEU A 110 1.35 -16.89 7.72
C LEU A 110 2.50 -17.66 7.06
N LYS A 111 3.63 -16.98 6.81
CA LYS A 111 4.82 -17.62 6.22
C LYS A 111 5.49 -18.64 7.14
N LYS A 112 5.41 -18.45 8.46
CA LYS A 112 6.04 -19.34 9.46
C LYS A 112 5.09 -20.37 10.06
N GLY A 113 3.79 -20.31 9.76
CA GLY A 113 2.77 -21.18 10.35
C GLY A 113 2.83 -22.65 9.93
N GLY A 114 3.72 -23.01 9.01
CA GLY A 114 3.98 -24.39 8.59
C GLY A 114 2.83 -25.01 7.78
N GLN A 115 3.01 -26.29 7.42
CA GLN A 115 2.10 -26.97 6.50
C GLN A 115 0.67 -27.11 7.03
N GLN A 116 0.49 -27.25 8.34
CA GLN A 116 -0.86 -27.38 8.92
C GLN A 116 -1.70 -26.12 8.71
N LEU A 117 -1.11 -24.93 8.92
CA LEU A 117 -1.80 -23.66 8.66
C LEU A 117 -2.12 -23.50 7.18
N ILE A 118 -1.17 -23.83 6.32
CA ILE A 118 -1.34 -23.79 4.85
C ILE A 118 -2.52 -24.67 4.43
N ASN A 119 -2.61 -25.89 4.96
CA ASN A 119 -3.70 -26.82 4.65
C ASN A 119 -5.06 -26.30 5.15
N GLN A 120 -5.11 -25.68 6.33
CA GLN A 120 -6.34 -25.06 6.84
C GLN A 120 -6.78 -23.87 5.97
N LEU A 121 -5.84 -23.02 5.56
CA LEU A 121 -6.11 -21.91 4.64
C LEU A 121 -6.59 -22.39 3.28
N HIS A 122 -5.96 -23.44 2.73
CA HIS A 122 -6.37 -24.02 1.46
C HIS A 122 -7.80 -24.61 1.52
N ASN A 123 -8.13 -25.32 2.60
CA ASN A 123 -9.49 -25.82 2.83
C ASN A 123 -10.51 -24.68 2.97
N LEU A 124 -10.15 -23.61 3.68
CA LEU A 124 -11.03 -22.44 3.85
C LEU A 124 -11.29 -21.76 2.50
N LEU A 125 -10.24 -21.50 1.72
CA LEU A 125 -10.36 -20.87 0.40
C LEU A 125 -11.17 -21.73 -0.56
N THR A 126 -10.96 -23.06 -0.55
CA THR A 126 -11.74 -24.00 -1.36
C THR A 126 -13.22 -23.97 -0.98
N LYS A 127 -13.56 -23.95 0.32
CA LYS A 127 -14.95 -23.86 0.77
C LYS A 127 -15.63 -22.56 0.32
N VAL A 128 -14.94 -21.43 0.48
CA VAL A 128 -15.43 -20.11 0.02
C VAL A 128 -15.61 -20.11 -1.50
N TRP A 129 -14.71 -20.77 -2.24
CA TRP A 129 -14.81 -20.92 -3.69
C TRP A 129 -16.02 -21.76 -4.12
N GLU A 130 -16.26 -22.89 -3.47
CA GLU A 130 -17.34 -23.82 -3.83
C GLU A 130 -18.74 -23.34 -3.45
N HIS A 131 -18.85 -22.65 -2.31
CA HIS A 131 -20.15 -22.27 -1.73
C HIS A 131 -20.46 -20.78 -1.94
N GLU A 132 -19.47 -19.99 -2.39
CA GLU A 132 -19.56 -18.53 -2.53
C GLU A 132 -20.00 -17.81 -1.23
N GLU A 133 -19.78 -18.46 -0.08
CA GLU A 133 -20.17 -17.97 1.24
C GLU A 133 -18.96 -17.76 2.13
N ILE A 134 -18.91 -16.59 2.81
CA ILE A 134 -17.91 -16.31 3.83
C ILE A 134 -18.36 -16.98 5.14
N PRO A 135 -17.58 -17.93 5.70
CA PRO A 135 -17.96 -18.57 6.95
C PRO A 135 -18.01 -17.54 8.08
N ARG A 136 -19.09 -17.59 8.86
CA ARG A 136 -19.26 -16.73 10.04
C ARG A 136 -18.50 -17.35 11.21
N SER A 137 -17.78 -16.49 11.94
CA SER A 137 -17.10 -16.81 13.19
C SER A 137 -18.07 -17.14 14.31
#